data_AF-A0A5C3K9K5-F1
#
_entry.id   AF-A0A5C3K9K5-F1
#
_cell.length_a   1.000
_cell.length_b   1.000
_cell.length_c   1.000
_cell.angle_alpha   90.00
_cell.angle_beta   90.00
_cell.angle_gamma   90.00
#
_symmetry.space_group_name_H-M   'P 1'
#
loop_
_entity.id
_entity.type
_entity.pdbx_description
1 polymer ?
#
loop_
_entity_poly.entity_id
_entity_poly.type
_entity_poly.pdbx_seq_one_letter_code
_entity_poly.pdbx_strand_id
1 'polypeptide(L)'
;MTTVSGFPSGEFIILSLGSSRVLDVRKCGTADGTVLILYPCKERSLDEHSRDRWNDNQVFFVDELGALIGKQSRSLVDIQDGQLVIDSRKPGKIYPKFSYSETTKQITIELPKSSTVSGEGPSTDIETHALTFHPKSNPRAAFDDNGVLVTALLPPDGSFIDHAQDDRHLEHGAPADGSEDDSLYWKRIPKISKVSESESGDVIGEKEILRRLWEVIPIRSDDKGSEASPRMTV
;
A
#
# COMPACT_ATOMS: atom_id res chain seq x y z
N MET A 1 -2.62 -7.98 -24.29
CA MET A 1 -1.66 -8.98 -23.75
C MET A 1 -1.93 -9.08 -22.26
N THR A 2 -2.45 -10.20 -21.78
CA THR A 2 -2.66 -10.45 -20.35
C THR A 2 -1.31 -10.76 -19.72
N THR A 3 -0.81 -9.85 -18.90
CA THR A 3 0.41 -10.04 -18.11
C THR A 3 0.18 -11.11 -17.04
N VAL A 4 1.20 -11.93 -16.76
CA VAL A 4 1.12 -13.07 -15.82
C VAL A 4 0.67 -12.64 -14.41
N SER A 5 0.95 -11.38 -14.03
CA SER A 5 0.60 -10.81 -12.73
C SER A 5 -0.67 -9.95 -12.74
N GLY A 6 -1.28 -9.69 -13.90
CA GLY A 6 -2.42 -8.77 -14.05
C GLY A 6 -2.10 -7.28 -13.91
N PHE A 7 -0.87 -6.91 -13.52
CA PHE A 7 -0.39 -5.52 -13.57
C PHE A 7 -0.16 -5.07 -15.02
N PRO A 8 -0.34 -3.77 -15.35
CA PRO A 8 0.04 -3.25 -16.66
C PRO A 8 1.54 -3.47 -16.92
N SER A 9 1.90 -3.65 -18.19
CA SER A 9 3.31 -3.67 -18.60
C SER A 9 3.93 -2.30 -18.40
N GLY A 10 5.20 -2.26 -17.97
CA GLY A 10 5.92 -1.02 -17.75
C GLY A 10 5.74 -0.44 -16.35
N GLU A 11 5.85 0.87 -16.25
CA GLU A 11 5.84 1.60 -14.98
C GLU A 11 4.44 2.10 -14.63
N PHE A 12 4.12 2.13 -13.34
CA PHE A 12 2.80 2.52 -12.86
C PHE A 12 2.84 3.09 -11.44
N ILE A 13 1.76 3.77 -11.07
CA ILE A 13 1.47 4.25 -9.72
C ILE A 13 0.37 3.36 -9.11
N ILE A 14 0.50 3.01 -7.84
CA ILE A 14 -0.51 2.24 -7.10
C ILE A 14 -1.29 3.18 -6.19
N LEU A 15 -2.56 3.44 -6.51
CA LEU A 15 -3.47 4.31 -5.77
C LEU A 15 -4.39 3.48 -4.87
N SER A 16 -4.40 3.76 -3.57
CA SER A 16 -5.40 3.25 -2.63
C SER A 16 -6.71 4.01 -2.83
N LEU A 17 -7.78 3.30 -3.20
CA LEU A 17 -9.10 3.93 -3.36
C LEU A 17 -9.73 4.29 -2.02
N GLY A 18 -9.49 3.49 -0.97
CA GLY A 18 -10.00 3.77 0.38
C GLY A 18 -9.36 4.97 1.08
N SER A 19 -8.19 5.43 0.65
CA SER A 19 -7.51 6.59 1.29
C SER A 19 -7.15 7.72 0.33
N SER A 20 -7.36 7.53 -0.99
CA SER A 20 -6.95 8.49 -2.04
C SER A 20 -5.45 8.85 -1.96
N ARG A 21 -4.62 7.87 -1.61
CA ARG A 21 -3.16 7.99 -1.45
C ARG A 21 -2.45 6.96 -2.29
N VAL A 22 -1.23 7.26 -2.71
CA VAL A 22 -0.41 6.36 -3.51
C VAL A 22 0.64 5.66 -2.66
N LEU A 23 1.05 4.47 -3.09
CA LEU A 23 2.18 3.77 -2.52
C LEU A 23 3.46 4.59 -2.73
N ASP A 24 4.27 4.74 -1.69
CA ASP A 24 5.43 5.64 -1.66
C ASP A 24 6.56 5.02 -0.82
N VAL A 25 7.78 5.05 -1.36
CA VAL A 25 8.99 4.67 -0.62
C VAL A 25 9.37 5.82 0.32
N ARG A 26 9.31 5.55 1.63
CA ARG A 26 9.43 6.58 2.66
C ARG A 26 10.72 7.38 2.50
N LYS A 27 10.55 8.72 2.38
CA LYS A 27 11.65 9.69 2.28
C LYS A 27 12.62 9.40 1.11
N CYS A 28 12.14 8.77 0.04
CA CYS A 28 12.98 8.36 -1.10
C CYS A 28 14.16 7.47 -0.67
N GLY A 29 14.00 6.71 0.42
CA GLY A 29 15.05 5.85 0.95
C GLY A 29 15.37 4.71 -0.01
N THR A 30 16.66 4.41 -0.17
CA THR A 30 17.15 3.36 -1.07
C THR A 30 17.80 2.19 -0.33
N ALA A 31 17.93 2.29 1.00
CA ALA A 31 18.51 1.24 1.82
C ALA A 31 17.51 0.09 2.06
N ASP A 32 18.02 -1.14 2.16
CA ASP A 32 17.25 -2.31 2.59
C ASP A 32 16.49 -2.02 3.90
N GLY A 33 15.26 -2.52 3.99
CA GLY A 33 14.38 -2.29 5.13
C GLY A 33 13.70 -0.92 5.14
N THR A 34 13.92 -0.08 4.12
CA THR A 34 13.16 1.18 3.99
C THR A 34 11.68 0.85 3.81
N VAL A 35 10.82 1.33 4.71
CA VAL A 35 9.38 1.02 4.68
C VAL A 35 8.66 1.74 3.53
N LEU A 36 7.65 1.08 2.97
CA LEU A 36 6.66 1.71 2.10
C LEU A 36 5.53 2.29 2.96
N ILE A 37 4.96 3.40 2.49
CA ILE A 37 3.84 4.10 3.12
C ILE A 37 2.79 4.45 2.06
N LEU A 38 1.60 4.84 2.49
CA LEU A 38 0.67 5.56 1.62
C LEU A 38 0.82 7.06 1.86
N TYR A 39 0.94 7.81 0.77
CA TYR A 39 1.28 9.23 0.77
C TYR A 39 0.45 9.97 -0.29
N PRO A 40 0.20 11.29 -0.16
CA PRO A 40 -0.42 12.05 -1.25
C PRO A 40 0.31 11.85 -2.57
N CYS A 41 -0.41 11.74 -3.68
CA CYS A 41 0.22 11.70 -4.99
C CYS A 41 1.03 12.99 -5.19
N LYS A 42 2.34 12.87 -5.43
CA LYS A 42 3.22 13.99 -5.74
C LYS A 42 3.27 14.28 -7.23
N GLU A 43 2.91 13.28 -8.03
CA GLU A 43 2.92 13.36 -9.49
C GLU A 43 1.77 14.20 -10.02
N ARG A 44 2.06 14.99 -11.06
CA ARG A 44 1.05 15.80 -11.79
C ARG A 44 0.88 15.36 -13.23
N SER A 45 1.83 14.60 -13.78
CA SER A 45 1.77 14.06 -15.13
C SER A 45 1.98 12.55 -15.13
N LEU A 46 1.12 11.83 -15.87
CA LEU A 46 1.29 10.40 -16.13
C LEU A 46 2.11 10.12 -17.40
N ASP A 47 2.68 11.16 -18.01
CA ASP A 47 3.57 11.03 -19.17
C ASP A 47 5.05 11.04 -18.70
N GLU A 48 5.81 10.03 -19.13
CA GLU A 48 7.17 9.77 -18.66
C GLU A 48 8.14 10.91 -18.99
N HIS A 49 7.90 11.67 -20.06
CA HIS A 49 8.78 12.77 -20.46
C HIS A 49 8.52 14.07 -19.71
N SER A 50 7.28 14.29 -19.26
CA SER A 50 6.85 15.51 -18.59
C SER A 50 6.78 15.41 -17.07
N ARG A 51 6.96 14.21 -16.51
CA ARG A 51 6.90 13.99 -15.08
C ARG A 51 8.17 14.39 -14.33
N ASP A 52 8.00 14.68 -13.04
CA ASP A 52 9.14 15.00 -12.15
C ASP A 52 9.76 13.71 -11.61
N ARG A 53 10.98 13.40 -12.06
CA ARG A 53 11.76 12.23 -11.60
C ARG A 53 12.04 12.23 -10.10
N TRP A 54 11.94 13.37 -9.42
CA TRP A 54 12.02 13.42 -7.96
C TRP A 54 10.88 12.67 -7.26
N ASN A 55 9.83 12.31 -8.01
CA ASN A 55 8.68 11.52 -7.56
C ASN A 55 8.77 10.04 -7.97
N ASP A 56 9.91 9.55 -8.46
CA ASP A 56 10.11 8.14 -8.81
C ASP A 56 10.01 7.18 -7.62
N ASN A 57 10.02 7.69 -6.38
CA ASN A 57 9.74 6.91 -5.18
C ASN A 57 8.26 6.50 -5.05
N GLN A 58 7.38 6.98 -5.92
CA GLN A 58 5.96 6.58 -6.01
C GLN A 58 5.65 5.69 -7.21
N VAL A 59 6.69 5.28 -7.93
CA VAL A 59 6.55 4.53 -9.18
C VAL A 59 7.14 3.16 -9.05
N PHE A 60 6.39 2.19 -9.55
CA PHE A 60 6.70 0.79 -9.44
C PHE A 60 6.52 0.11 -10.80
N PHE A 61 7.10 -1.07 -10.92
CA PHE A 61 6.85 -1.99 -12.02
C PHE A 61 6.94 -3.42 -11.48
N VAL A 62 6.46 -4.38 -12.25
CA VAL A 62 6.55 -5.81 -11.89
C VAL A 62 7.48 -6.50 -12.89
N ASP A 63 8.40 -7.33 -12.38
CA ASP A 63 9.27 -8.14 -13.21
C ASP A 63 8.60 -9.43 -13.72
N GLU A 64 9.32 -10.22 -14.52
CA GLU A 64 8.84 -11.47 -15.09
C GLU A 64 8.49 -12.54 -14.04
N LEU A 65 9.05 -12.42 -12.83
CA LEU A 65 8.80 -13.32 -11.71
C LEU A 65 7.58 -12.88 -10.87
N GLY A 66 7.00 -11.72 -11.21
CA GLY A 66 5.90 -11.13 -10.46
C GLY A 66 6.35 -10.35 -9.22
N ALA A 67 7.65 -10.06 -9.07
CA ALA A 67 8.13 -9.22 -7.97
C ALA A 67 7.84 -7.74 -8.27
N LEU A 68 7.28 -7.02 -7.29
CA LEU A 68 7.08 -5.58 -7.36
C LEU A 68 8.41 -4.87 -7.08
N ILE A 69 8.77 -3.89 -7.91
CA ILE A 69 10.07 -3.20 -7.85
C ILE A 69 9.83 -1.69 -7.84
N GLY A 70 10.51 -0.97 -6.93
CA GLY A 70 10.50 0.49 -6.93
C GLY A 70 11.39 1.06 -8.04
N LYS A 71 10.88 2.02 -8.82
CA LYS A 71 11.60 2.65 -9.94
C LYS A 71 12.89 3.32 -9.47
N GLN A 72 12.81 4.16 -8.43
CA GLN A 72 13.96 4.92 -7.95
C GLN A 72 15.07 4.05 -7.34
N SER A 73 14.70 3.10 -6.49
CA SER A 73 15.67 2.26 -5.76
C SER A 73 16.17 1.06 -6.58
N ARG A 74 15.45 0.70 -7.66
CA ARG A 74 15.66 -0.54 -8.42
C ARG A 74 15.67 -1.80 -7.55
N SER A 75 15.06 -1.71 -6.38
CA SER A 75 15.07 -2.75 -5.36
C SER A 75 13.66 -3.33 -5.19
N LEU A 76 13.59 -4.58 -4.75
CA LEU A 76 12.34 -5.35 -4.69
C LEU A 76 11.52 -4.89 -3.49
N VAL A 77 10.20 -5.02 -3.58
CA VAL A 77 9.32 -4.91 -2.44
C VAL A 77 9.26 -6.28 -1.75
N ASP A 78 9.62 -6.28 -0.48
CA ASP A 78 9.64 -7.44 0.40
C ASP A 78 8.72 -7.21 1.61
N ILE A 79 8.51 -8.25 2.41
CA ILE A 79 7.71 -8.18 3.63
C ILE A 79 8.58 -8.51 4.84
N GLN A 80 8.74 -7.55 5.74
CA GLN A 80 9.49 -7.69 7.00
C GLN A 80 8.60 -7.24 8.15
N ASP A 81 8.43 -8.10 9.16
CA ASP A 81 7.61 -7.83 10.34
C ASP A 81 6.17 -7.35 10.00
N GLY A 82 5.60 -7.92 8.92
CA GLY A 82 4.27 -7.56 8.42
C GLY A 82 4.18 -6.20 7.72
N GLN A 83 5.31 -5.56 7.43
CA GLN A 83 5.40 -4.30 6.70
C GLN A 83 6.01 -4.51 5.32
N LEU A 84 5.53 -3.74 4.35
CA LEU A 84 6.17 -3.67 3.05
C LEU A 84 7.44 -2.83 3.18
N VAL A 85 8.56 -3.37 2.71
CA VAL A 85 9.86 -2.70 2.69
C VAL A 85 10.55 -2.84 1.33
N ILE A 86 11.50 -1.97 1.03
CA ILE A 86 12.42 -2.18 -0.09
C ILE A 86 13.55 -3.11 0.37
N ASP A 87 13.95 -4.05 -0.47
CA ASP A 87 15.04 -4.98 -0.21
C ASP A 87 15.81 -5.26 -1.51
N SER A 88 17.13 -5.09 -1.47
CA SER A 88 18.03 -5.40 -2.57
C SER A 88 18.03 -6.90 -2.83
N ARG A 89 18.08 -7.30 -4.11
CA ARG A 89 18.04 -8.72 -4.51
C ARG A 89 19.18 -9.52 -3.87
N LYS A 90 18.83 -10.49 -3.03
CA LYS A 90 19.77 -11.41 -2.38
C LYS A 90 19.79 -12.77 -3.09
N PRO A 91 20.96 -13.33 -3.44
CA PRO A 91 21.04 -14.67 -4.02
C PRO A 91 20.37 -15.72 -3.13
N GLY A 92 19.52 -16.56 -3.72
CA GLY A 92 18.81 -17.64 -3.02
C GLY A 92 17.62 -17.20 -2.16
N LYS A 93 17.37 -15.90 -2.01
CA LYS A 93 16.16 -15.41 -1.34
C LYS A 93 14.97 -15.47 -2.30
N ILE A 94 13.86 -16.03 -1.81
CA ILE A 94 12.57 -16.03 -2.52
C ILE A 94 11.82 -14.77 -2.11
N TYR A 95 11.37 -13.98 -3.08
CA TYR A 95 10.64 -12.74 -2.85
C TYR A 95 9.12 -12.95 -3.00
N PRO A 96 8.30 -12.10 -2.37
CA PRO A 96 6.85 -12.12 -2.55
C PRO A 96 6.48 -11.91 -4.02
N LYS A 97 5.47 -12.63 -4.49
CA LYS A 97 4.90 -12.44 -5.81
C LYS A 97 3.61 -11.63 -5.70
N PHE A 98 3.54 -10.55 -6.46
CA PHE A 98 2.41 -9.63 -6.48
C PHE A 98 1.56 -9.91 -7.70
N SER A 99 0.24 -9.93 -7.49
CA SER A 99 -0.74 -9.95 -8.57
C SER A 99 -1.83 -8.91 -8.34
N TYR A 100 -2.38 -8.41 -9.43
CA TYR A 100 -3.43 -7.40 -9.44
C TYR A 100 -4.59 -7.88 -10.29
N SER A 101 -5.80 -7.76 -9.76
CA SER A 101 -7.04 -8.08 -10.46
C SER A 101 -7.75 -6.78 -10.83
N GLU A 102 -7.79 -6.47 -12.12
CA GLU A 102 -8.45 -5.28 -12.64
C GLU A 102 -9.96 -5.29 -12.39
N THR A 103 -10.58 -6.48 -12.32
CA THR A 103 -12.01 -6.63 -12.06
C THR A 103 -12.35 -6.38 -10.60
N THR A 104 -11.57 -6.93 -9.66
CA THR A 104 -11.84 -6.76 -8.21
C THR A 104 -11.13 -5.55 -7.63
N LYS A 105 -10.22 -4.92 -8.39
CA LYS A 105 -9.34 -3.85 -7.93
C LYS A 105 -8.53 -4.25 -6.71
N GLN A 106 -8.18 -5.52 -6.55
CA GLN A 106 -7.40 -6.01 -5.41
C GLN A 106 -5.98 -6.37 -5.83
N ILE A 107 -5.02 -6.08 -4.94
CA ILE A 107 -3.65 -6.56 -5.03
C ILE A 107 -3.49 -7.72 -4.04
N THR A 108 -3.11 -8.88 -4.56
CA THR A 108 -2.80 -10.08 -3.77
C THR A 108 -1.29 -10.35 -3.78
N ILE A 109 -0.83 -10.97 -2.70
CA ILE A 109 0.59 -11.21 -2.43
C ILE A 109 0.73 -12.67 -2.05
N GLU A 110 1.46 -13.43 -2.87
CA GLU A 110 1.81 -14.82 -2.63
C GLU A 110 3.15 -14.85 -1.88
N LEU A 111 3.13 -15.37 -0.66
CA LEU A 111 4.29 -15.60 0.17
C LEU A 111 4.68 -17.09 0.15
N PRO A 112 5.96 -17.42 -0.06
CA PRO A 112 6.43 -18.77 0.20
C PRO A 112 6.29 -19.04 1.71
N LYS A 113 5.56 -20.08 2.09
CA LYS A 113 5.43 -20.44 3.51
C LYS A 113 6.80 -20.85 4.03
N SER A 114 7.35 -20.06 4.95
CA SER A 114 8.59 -20.43 5.63
C SER A 114 8.34 -21.71 6.41
N SER A 115 8.92 -22.82 5.97
CA SER A 115 8.82 -24.14 6.62
C SER A 115 9.58 -24.14 7.94
N THR A 116 9.03 -23.50 8.97
CA THR A 116 9.51 -23.68 10.33
C THR A 116 8.97 -25.01 10.87
N VAL A 117 9.90 -25.96 10.99
CA VAL A 117 9.91 -27.10 11.93
C VAL A 117 9.42 -28.46 11.38
N SER A 118 10.42 -29.36 11.27
CA SER A 118 10.38 -30.83 11.34
C SER A 118 10.13 -31.65 10.07
N GLY A 119 11.20 -31.92 9.31
CA GLY A 119 11.49 -33.27 8.79
C GLY A 119 10.72 -33.79 7.57
N GLU A 120 9.68 -33.13 7.08
CA GLU A 120 8.89 -33.61 5.93
C GLU A 120 9.02 -32.70 4.71
N GLY A 121 9.98 -33.02 3.83
CA GLY A 121 10.05 -32.59 2.43
C GLY A 121 9.99 -31.07 2.11
N PRO A 122 10.25 -30.66 0.86
CA PRO A 122 9.93 -29.31 0.42
C PRO A 122 8.41 -29.20 0.21
N SER A 123 7.66 -28.76 1.23
CA SER A 123 6.27 -28.36 1.02
C SER A 123 6.23 -27.04 0.24
N THR A 124 5.58 -27.06 -0.93
CA THR A 124 5.35 -25.87 -1.76
C THR A 124 4.09 -25.14 -1.33
N ASP A 125 3.91 -24.98 -0.01
CA ASP A 125 2.76 -24.25 0.50
C ASP A 125 2.95 -22.75 0.22
N ILE A 126 1.99 -22.16 -0.47
CA ILE A 126 1.94 -20.72 -0.77
C ILE A 126 0.84 -20.12 0.09
N GLU A 127 1.14 -19.03 0.79
CA GLU A 127 0.15 -18.26 1.54
C GLU A 127 -0.23 -17.00 0.77
N THR A 128 -1.52 -16.81 0.54
CA THR A 128 -2.04 -15.65 -0.19
C THR A 128 -2.58 -14.60 0.78
N HIS A 129 -2.09 -13.38 0.63
CA HIS A 129 -2.53 -12.21 1.39
C HIS A 129 -3.11 -11.15 0.45
N ALA A 130 -4.02 -10.34 0.97
CA ALA A 130 -4.49 -9.13 0.31
C ALA A 130 -3.71 -7.92 0.84
N LEU A 131 -3.36 -6.98 -0.05
CA LEU A 131 -2.84 -5.69 0.35
C LEU A 131 -3.97 -4.82 0.89
N THR A 132 -3.77 -4.27 2.09
CA THR A 132 -4.70 -3.40 2.81
C THR A 132 -3.92 -2.29 3.53
N PHE A 133 -4.59 -1.47 4.34
CA PHE A 133 -3.94 -0.51 5.23
C PHE A 133 -4.71 -0.35 6.53
N HIS A 134 -4.03 0.10 7.59
CA HIS A 134 -4.72 0.44 8.83
C HIS A 134 -5.36 1.82 8.73
N PRO A 135 -6.68 1.94 8.99
CA PRO A 135 -7.26 3.25 9.24
C PRO A 135 -6.58 3.83 10.48
N LYS A 136 -6.42 5.14 10.51
CA LYS A 136 -6.07 5.84 11.74
C LYS A 136 -7.25 6.71 12.11
N SER A 137 -7.75 6.53 13.33
CA SER A 137 -8.71 7.48 13.87
C SER A 137 -7.95 8.68 14.43
N ASN A 138 -8.49 9.88 14.25
CA ASN A 138 -8.06 11.05 15.00
C ASN A 138 -8.43 10.85 16.46
N PRO A 139 -7.53 11.22 17.38
CA PRO A 139 -7.94 11.37 18.77
C PRO A 139 -9.05 12.43 18.84
N ARG A 140 -10.07 12.12 19.63
CA ARG A 140 -11.24 12.97 19.84
C ARG A 140 -11.36 13.23 21.33
N ALA A 141 -11.57 14.50 21.70
CA ALA A 141 -11.92 14.86 23.06
C ALA A 141 -13.43 15.02 23.15
N ALA A 142 -14.04 14.35 24.12
CA ALA A 142 -15.44 14.58 24.48
C ALA A 142 -15.49 15.52 25.69
N PHE A 143 -16.43 16.46 25.66
CA PHE A 143 -16.73 17.32 26.80
C PHE A 143 -18.24 17.50 26.92
N ASP A 144 -18.70 17.64 28.15
CA ASP A 144 -20.09 17.92 28.47
C ASP A 144 -20.35 19.43 28.35
N ASP A 145 -21.25 19.80 27.44
CA ASP A 145 -21.78 21.16 27.31
C ASP A 145 -23.28 21.13 27.64
N ASN A 146 -23.61 21.49 28.89
CA ASN A 146 -24.98 21.54 29.42
C ASN A 146 -25.78 20.22 29.32
N GLY A 147 -25.12 19.08 29.57
CA GLY A 147 -25.73 17.74 29.49
C GLY A 147 -25.70 17.14 28.08
N VAL A 148 -25.08 17.82 27.11
CA VAL A 148 -24.88 17.33 25.75
C VAL A 148 -23.41 16.97 25.55
N LEU A 149 -23.14 15.71 25.21
CA LEU A 149 -21.79 15.25 24.87
C LEU A 149 -21.39 15.83 23.51
N VAL A 150 -20.43 16.76 23.51
CA VAL A 150 -19.84 17.34 22.29
C VAL A 150 -18.44 16.75 22.09
N THR A 151 -18.14 16.38 20.84
CA THR A 151 -16.86 15.77 20.48
C THR A 151 -16.08 16.69 19.54
N ALA A 152 -14.85 17.04 19.91
CA ALA A 152 -13.93 17.80 19.07
C ALA A 152 -12.75 16.94 18.59
N LEU A 153 -12.32 17.17 17.35
CA LEU A 153 -11.11 16.57 16.79
C LEU A 153 -9.87 17.19 17.44
N LEU A 154 -8.95 16.35 17.91
CA LEU A 154 -7.66 16.81 18.42
C LEU A 154 -6.65 16.87 17.27
N PRO A 155 -5.85 17.95 17.17
CA PRO A 155 -4.80 18.02 16.18
C PRO A 155 -3.76 16.91 16.41
N PRO A 156 -3.24 16.29 15.34
CA PRO A 156 -2.34 15.14 15.44
C PRO A 156 -1.07 15.42 16.26
N ASP A 157 -0.59 16.67 16.25
CA ASP A 157 0.65 17.08 16.93
C ASP A 157 0.39 18.23 17.94
N GLY A 158 -0.83 18.31 18.48
CA GLY A 158 -1.30 19.47 19.25
C GLY A 158 -0.79 19.57 20.69
N SER A 159 -0.03 20.64 20.96
CA SER A 159 0.36 21.22 22.27
C SER A 159 -0.77 21.48 23.28
N PHE A 160 -2.03 21.21 22.94
CA PHE A 160 -3.18 21.44 23.82
C PHE A 160 -3.24 20.50 25.02
N ILE A 161 -2.62 19.31 24.93
CA ILE A 161 -2.58 18.35 26.05
C ILE A 161 -1.67 18.88 27.17
N ASP A 162 -0.56 19.53 26.86
CA ASP A 162 0.37 20.07 27.87
C ASP A 162 -0.23 21.23 28.70
N HIS A 163 -1.26 21.91 28.19
CA HIS A 163 -1.93 22.99 28.91
C HIS A 163 -3.25 22.58 29.58
N ALA A 164 -3.73 21.36 29.34
CA ALA A 164 -4.96 20.83 29.94
C ALA A 164 -4.70 19.82 31.08
N GLN A 165 -3.43 19.62 31.48
CA GLN A 165 -3.06 18.71 32.56
C GLN A 165 -3.39 19.20 33.98
N ASP A 166 -3.85 20.44 34.16
CA ASP A 166 -4.49 20.85 35.41
C ASP A 166 -6.00 20.54 35.36
N ASP A 167 -6.37 19.46 36.05
CA ASP A 167 -7.69 19.24 36.67
C ASP A 167 -8.90 18.71 35.87
N ARG A 168 -8.75 17.94 34.77
CA ARG A 168 -9.89 17.15 34.27
C ARG A 168 -9.56 15.68 34.00
N HIS A 169 -10.29 14.83 34.71
CA HIS A 169 -10.38 13.38 34.52
C HIS A 169 -10.94 13.11 33.10
N LEU A 170 -10.05 13.07 32.10
CA LEU A 170 -10.39 12.72 30.72
C LEU A 170 -10.77 11.24 30.66
N GLU A 171 -12.08 10.97 30.75
CA GLU A 171 -12.60 9.68 30.37
C GLU A 171 -12.31 9.47 28.89
N HIS A 172 -11.40 8.53 28.61
CA HIS A 172 -11.17 8.05 27.26
C HIS A 172 -12.40 7.21 26.88
N GLY A 173 -13.44 7.87 26.37
CA GLY A 173 -14.60 7.20 25.81
C GLY A 173 -14.13 6.12 24.84
N ALA A 174 -14.56 4.88 25.07
CA ALA A 174 -14.22 3.76 24.21
C ALA A 174 -14.53 4.15 22.75
N PRO A 175 -13.61 3.88 21.79
CA PRO A 175 -13.80 4.30 20.43
C PRO A 175 -15.09 3.67 19.90
N ALA A 176 -16.05 4.52 19.52
CA ALA A 176 -17.14 4.11 18.64
C ALA A 176 -16.50 3.44 17.43
N ASP A 177 -16.82 2.16 17.25
CA ASP A 177 -16.52 1.31 16.08
C ASP A 177 -15.42 1.83 15.13
N GLY A 178 -14.15 1.75 15.56
CA GLY A 178 -12.93 2.29 14.92
C GLY A 178 -12.71 1.95 13.44
N SER A 179 -13.58 2.47 12.58
CA SER A 179 -13.72 2.12 11.17
C SER A 179 -13.56 3.33 10.26
N GLU A 180 -13.66 4.54 10.82
CA GLU A 180 -13.47 5.79 10.09
C GLU A 180 -12.02 6.24 10.19
N ASP A 181 -11.38 6.30 9.03
CA ASP A 181 -10.05 6.88 8.85
C ASP A 181 -10.16 8.40 8.74
N ASP A 182 -10.54 9.07 9.83
CA ASP A 182 -10.64 10.53 9.89
C ASP A 182 -9.28 11.21 10.11
N SER A 183 -8.20 10.44 10.31
CA SER A 183 -6.90 10.94 10.72
C SER A 183 -6.31 12.03 9.81
N LEU A 184 -5.98 13.17 10.42
CA LEU A 184 -5.25 14.27 9.78
C LEU A 184 -3.78 13.91 9.47
N TYR A 185 -3.28 12.78 9.99
CA TYR A 185 -1.99 12.29 9.53
C TYR A 185 -2.06 12.01 8.04
N TRP A 186 -1.07 12.50 7.33
CA TRP A 186 -0.99 12.41 5.89
C TRP A 186 -0.28 11.12 5.42
N LYS A 187 0.10 10.25 6.37
CA LYS A 187 0.78 8.98 6.11
C LYS A 187 -0.07 7.82 6.62
N ARG A 188 -0.18 6.75 5.84
CA ARG A 188 -0.70 5.45 6.29
C ARG A 188 0.36 4.38 6.09
N ILE A 189 0.22 3.28 6.84
CA ILE A 189 1.11 2.14 6.74
C ILE A 189 0.34 1.04 6.00
N PRO A 190 0.74 0.67 4.77
CA PRO A 190 0.18 -0.48 4.08
C PRO A 190 0.53 -1.75 4.87
N LYS A 191 -0.37 -2.72 4.83
CA LYS A 191 -0.22 -4.02 5.48
C LYS A 191 -0.76 -5.12 4.59
N ILE A 192 -0.40 -6.34 4.94
CA ILE A 192 -0.96 -7.53 4.33
C ILE A 192 -1.94 -8.19 5.31
N SER A 193 -3.07 -8.66 4.80
CA SER A 193 -4.05 -9.45 5.56
C SER A 193 -4.20 -10.80 4.91
N LYS A 194 -4.19 -11.88 5.68
CA LYS A 194 -4.42 -13.22 5.15
C LYS A 194 -5.80 -13.29 4.49
N VAL A 195 -5.86 -13.79 3.27
CA VAL A 195 -7.14 -14.10 2.62
C VAL A 195 -7.59 -15.43 3.19
N SER A 196 -8.43 -15.42 4.23
CA SER A 196 -8.93 -16.68 4.80
C SER A 196 -9.98 -17.28 3.87
N GLU A 197 -9.93 -18.60 3.62
CA GLU A 197 -10.96 -19.33 2.85
C GLU A 197 -12.37 -19.20 3.48
N SER A 198 -12.42 -18.87 4.76
CA SER A 198 -13.62 -18.57 5.55
C SER A 198 -14.25 -17.19 5.31
N GLU A 199 -13.69 -16.35 4.44
CA GLU A 199 -14.33 -15.09 3.97
C GLU A 199 -15.64 -15.34 3.17
N SER A 200 -16.01 -16.60 2.97
CA SER A 200 -17.30 -17.02 2.44
C SER A 200 -18.47 -16.94 3.44
N GLY A 201 -18.21 -16.75 4.75
CA GLY A 201 -19.23 -16.76 5.79
C GLY A 201 -19.40 -15.46 6.60
N ASP A 202 -18.31 -14.70 6.82
CA ASP A 202 -18.36 -13.42 7.52
C ASP A 202 -18.51 -12.27 6.51
N VAL A 203 -19.53 -11.43 6.71
CA VAL A 203 -19.74 -10.22 5.90
C VAL A 203 -18.59 -9.26 6.18
N ILE A 204 -17.59 -9.25 5.29
CA ILE A 204 -16.55 -8.22 5.31
C ILE A 204 -17.26 -6.87 5.19
N GLY A 205 -17.11 -6.02 6.21
CA GLY A 205 -17.74 -4.70 6.19
C GLY A 205 -17.29 -3.88 4.98
N GLU A 206 -18.18 -3.09 4.40
CA GLU A 206 -17.90 -2.27 3.20
C GLU A 206 -16.64 -1.41 3.36
N LYS A 207 -16.44 -0.85 4.57
CA LYS A 207 -15.23 -0.08 4.91
C LYS A 207 -13.95 -0.90 4.76
N GLU A 208 -13.98 -2.18 5.10
CA GLU A 208 -12.82 -3.06 4.90
C GLU A 208 -12.59 -3.41 3.43
N ILE A 209 -13.67 -3.63 2.67
CA ILE A 209 -13.58 -3.84 1.23
C ILE A 209 -12.86 -2.65 0.59
N LEU A 210 -13.29 -1.41 0.89
CA LEU A 210 -12.68 -0.19 0.36
C LEU A 210 -11.18 -0.07 0.66
N ARG A 211 -10.72 -0.58 1.82
CA ARG A 211 -9.29 -0.58 2.19
C ARG A 211 -8.44 -1.54 1.37
N ARG A 212 -9.08 -2.55 0.76
CA ARG A 212 -8.45 -3.55 -0.11
C ARG A 212 -8.57 -3.19 -1.59
N LEU A 213 -9.23 -2.07 -1.93
CA LEU A 213 -9.35 -1.60 -3.31
C LEU A 213 -8.20 -0.67 -3.71
N TRP A 214 -7.63 -0.95 -4.88
CA TRP A 214 -6.47 -0.32 -5.46
C TRP A 214 -6.71 -0.05 -6.95
N GLU A 215 -6.31 1.13 -7.39
CA GLU A 215 -6.23 1.46 -8.81
C GLU A 215 -4.75 1.46 -9.22
N VAL A 216 -4.43 0.70 -10.27
CA VAL A 216 -3.07 0.69 -10.84
C VAL A 216 -3.06 1.57 -12.09
N ILE A 217 -2.37 2.69 -12.01
CA ILE A 217 -2.38 3.74 -13.03
C ILE A 217 -1.09 3.64 -13.86
N PRO A 218 -1.15 3.19 -15.13
CA PRO A 218 0.03 3.10 -15.98
C PRO A 218 0.62 4.48 -16.28
N ILE A 219 1.94 4.58 -16.28
CA ILE A 219 2.67 5.71 -16.83
C ILE A 219 2.80 5.50 -18.33
N ARG A 220 2.42 6.52 -19.09
CA ARG A 220 2.50 6.53 -20.54
C ARG A 220 3.94 6.81 -20.93
N SER A 221 4.57 5.82 -21.53
CA SER A 221 5.77 6.02 -22.34
C SER A 221 5.31 6.45 -23.73
N ASP A 222 5.95 7.46 -24.34
CA ASP A 222 5.83 7.69 -25.78
C ASP A 222 6.54 6.57 -26.54
N ASP A 223 6.10 5.32 -26.40
CA ASP A 223 6.41 4.28 -27.38
C ASP A 223 5.55 4.55 -28.62
N LYS A 224 5.88 5.66 -29.31
CA LYS A 224 5.56 5.79 -30.73
C LYS A 224 6.31 4.66 -31.40
N GLY A 225 5.56 3.62 -31.74
CA GLY A 225 6.08 2.38 -32.27
C GLY A 225 7.28 2.58 -33.19
N SER A 226 8.35 1.87 -32.87
CA SER A 226 9.24 1.36 -33.91
C SER A 226 8.45 0.33 -34.73
N GLU A 227 7.39 0.76 -35.42
CA GLU A 227 6.96 0.08 -36.63
C GLU A 227 8.12 0.26 -37.61
N ALA A 228 8.96 -0.77 -37.67
CA ALA A 228 9.96 -0.92 -38.70
C ALA A 228 9.25 -0.71 -40.05
N SER A 229 9.48 0.45 -40.68
CA SER A 229 9.08 0.67 -42.07
C SER A 229 9.58 -0.52 -42.89
N PRO A 230 8.71 -1.24 -43.62
CA PRO A 230 9.16 -2.33 -44.46
C PRO A 230 10.13 -1.75 -45.49
N ARG A 231 11.38 -2.22 -45.46
CA ARG A 231 12.35 -1.95 -46.53
C ARG A 231 11.75 -2.46 -47.84
N MET A 232 11.27 -1.55 -48.68
CA MET A 232 11.08 -1.84 -50.10
C MET A 232 12.46 -2.09 -50.71
N THR A 233 12.81 -3.36 -50.88
CA THR A 233 13.82 -3.77 -51.85
C THR A 233 13.27 -3.51 -53.25
N VAL A 234 13.96 -2.62 -53.96
CA VAL A 234 13.80 -2.36 -55.41
C VAL A 234 14.59 -3.41 -56.18
#